data_AF-A0A502XEI0-F1
#
_entry.id   AF-A0A502XEI0-F1
#
_cell.length_a   1.000
_cell.length_b   1.000
_cell.length_c   1.000
_cell.angle_alpha   90.00
_cell.angle_beta   90.00
_cell.angle_gamma   90.00
#
_symmetry.space_group_name_H-M   'P 1'
#
loop_
_entity.id
_entity.type
_entity.pdbx_description
1 polymer ?
#
loop_
_entity_poly.entity_id
_entity_poly.type
_entity_poly.pdbx_seq_one_letter_code
_entity_poly.pdbx_strand_id
1 'polypeptide(L)'
;MTANCLRKQTLQISPAPFRSILIIQTKFIGDIVLASTLARNLRLEFPDARIVFLCEAHFESFVVAHGIASEVVTFRRARMRGNPLERGKELYAVVRALRRFRFDLTIDVTDSKSSRVVSGLINARTRVGYNPPERRLKLLERQPANVFAKPYGFGGQHFVYRYLSPLEALGIDLRVTVPSIQPPTFEATKALALLGTHDIHPNAFVAVHAGASFKGRQWQPERFAEAIDQVAAETGLGVVLVGGPGERETAARIVSGTATPVVDLVGALSLENLLAVLEQARLFLGNESGPMHMAAAAGTPVVGLFGLTHPSRWGPVGVPSIALRPSMPCDCVARDLCRRSDPSKACCVWRLEVKPVVDAVREILARTDLKKERVV
;
A
#
# COMPACT_ATOMS: atom_id res chain seq x y z
N MET A 1 41.19 30.78 9.78
CA MET A 1 41.11 30.13 8.46
C MET A 1 41.56 28.69 8.62
N THR A 2 40.65 27.73 8.42
CA THR A 2 40.88 26.42 7.77
C THR A 2 39.60 25.60 7.94
N ALA A 3 38.74 25.66 6.91
CA ALA A 3 37.57 24.82 6.78
C ALA A 3 38.02 23.40 6.41
N ASN A 4 37.70 22.43 7.27
CA ASN A 4 37.98 21.03 7.00
C ASN A 4 36.83 20.47 6.15
N CYS A 5 37.04 20.45 4.84
CA CYS A 5 36.11 19.95 3.84
C CYS A 5 36.08 18.41 3.91
N LEU A 6 35.10 17.86 4.64
CA LEU A 6 34.78 16.43 4.61
C LEU A 6 34.25 16.08 3.21
N ARG A 7 35.13 15.54 2.36
CA ARG A 7 34.78 14.87 1.10
C ARG A 7 33.78 13.75 1.41
N LYS A 8 32.50 13.97 1.11
CA LYS A 8 31.53 12.89 0.90
C LYS A 8 32.00 12.10 -0.33
N GLN A 9 32.63 10.95 -0.11
CA GLN A 9 32.81 9.95 -1.16
C GLN A 9 31.43 9.36 -1.49
N THR A 10 30.72 10.00 -2.41
CA THR A 10 29.67 9.33 -3.17
C THR A 10 30.40 8.28 -3.99
N LEU A 11 30.33 7.01 -3.59
CA LEU A 11 30.78 5.90 -4.43
C LEU A 11 29.97 6.00 -5.74
N GLN A 12 30.58 6.53 -6.79
CA GLN A 12 30.07 6.42 -8.16
C GLN A 12 30.17 4.95 -8.52
N ILE A 13 29.11 4.20 -8.21
CA ILE A 13 28.93 2.85 -8.73
C ILE A 13 28.75 3.04 -10.23
N SER A 14 29.79 2.77 -11.02
CA SER A 14 29.61 2.58 -12.46
C SER A 14 28.57 1.47 -12.62
N PRO A 15 27.41 1.72 -13.25
CA PRO A 15 26.36 0.71 -13.36
C PRO A 15 26.83 -0.34 -14.37
N ALA A 16 27.58 -1.33 -13.90
CA ALA A 16 27.51 -2.63 -14.55
C ALA A 16 26.03 -3.03 -14.50
N PRO A 17 25.38 -3.37 -15.63
CA PRO A 17 23.94 -3.56 -15.66
C PRO A 17 23.56 -4.70 -14.71
N PHE A 18 22.74 -4.39 -13.69
CA PHE A 18 22.21 -5.41 -12.80
C PHE A 18 21.33 -6.35 -13.63
N ARG A 19 21.56 -7.67 -13.53
CA ARG A 19 20.78 -8.68 -14.28
C ARG A 19 19.78 -9.42 -13.40
N SER A 20 20.05 -9.52 -12.10
CA SER A 20 19.18 -10.18 -11.13
C SER A 20 19.02 -9.32 -9.88
N ILE A 21 17.81 -8.81 -9.66
CA ILE A 21 17.48 -7.84 -8.61
C ILE A 21 16.46 -8.45 -7.65
N LEU A 22 16.73 -8.40 -6.35
CA LEU A 22 15.78 -8.76 -5.29
C LEU A 22 15.22 -7.51 -4.62
N ILE A 23 13.90 -7.36 -4.60
CA ILE A 23 13.20 -6.36 -3.78
C ILE A 23 12.58 -7.05 -2.56
N ILE A 24 12.94 -6.61 -1.35
CA ILE A 24 12.39 -7.16 -0.09
C ILE A 24 11.34 -6.21 0.48
N GLN A 25 10.07 -6.56 0.31
CA GLN A 25 8.92 -5.84 0.88
C GLN A 25 7.96 -6.83 1.55
N THR A 26 8.14 -7.02 2.86
CA THR A 26 7.43 -8.05 3.64
C THR A 26 6.23 -7.50 4.41
N LYS A 27 5.82 -6.24 4.14
CA LYS A 27 4.70 -5.57 4.82
C LYS A 27 3.35 -5.88 4.14
N PHE A 28 2.42 -4.92 4.08
CA PHE A 28 1.04 -5.13 3.65
C PHE A 28 0.83 -4.72 2.19
N ILE A 29 -0.35 -5.00 1.63
CA ILE A 29 -0.64 -4.72 0.23
C ILE A 29 -0.45 -3.24 -0.15
N GLY A 30 -0.79 -2.29 0.73
CA GLY A 30 -0.54 -0.87 0.49
C GLY A 30 0.95 -0.55 0.31
N ASP A 31 1.83 -1.21 1.06
CA ASP A 31 3.28 -1.08 0.89
C ASP A 31 3.76 -1.67 -0.44
N ILE A 32 3.18 -2.78 -0.89
CA ILE A 32 3.50 -3.42 -2.17
C ILE A 32 3.05 -2.52 -3.33
N VAL A 33 1.85 -1.96 -3.26
CA VAL A 33 1.33 -1.02 -4.25
C VAL A 33 2.25 0.20 -4.35
N LEU A 34 2.66 0.80 -3.22
CA LEU A 34 3.61 1.92 -3.26
C LEU A 34 5.00 1.49 -3.80
N ALA A 35 5.49 0.32 -3.39
CA ALA A 35 6.77 -0.23 -3.85
C ALA A 35 6.77 -0.69 -5.33
N SER A 36 5.60 -0.84 -5.96
CA SER A 36 5.51 -1.11 -7.40
C SER A 36 6.17 0.00 -8.24
N THR A 37 6.19 1.24 -7.74
CA THR A 37 6.89 2.36 -8.38
C THR A 37 8.39 2.13 -8.44
N LEU A 38 8.99 1.57 -7.38
CA LEU A 38 10.41 1.18 -7.37
C LEU A 38 10.66 0.13 -8.45
N ALA A 39 9.85 -0.94 -8.48
CA ALA A 39 9.99 -2.00 -9.47
C ALA A 39 9.85 -1.50 -10.91
N ARG A 40 8.94 -0.54 -11.15
CA ARG A 40 8.74 0.09 -12.46
C ARG A 40 9.96 0.92 -12.88
N ASN A 41 10.51 1.76 -12.00
CA ASN A 41 11.73 2.51 -12.31
C ASN A 41 12.91 1.59 -12.59
N LEU A 42 13.09 0.53 -11.80
CA LEU A 42 14.18 -0.44 -12.02
C LEU A 42 14.09 -1.15 -13.37
N ARG A 43 12.88 -1.44 -13.85
CA ARG A 43 12.68 -2.04 -15.18
C ARG A 43 12.83 -1.06 -16.33
N LEU A 44 12.55 0.22 -16.11
CA LEU A 44 12.87 1.28 -17.07
C LEU A 44 14.38 1.53 -17.18
N GLU A 45 15.10 1.36 -16.07
CA GLU A 45 16.56 1.50 -16.02
C GLU A 45 17.29 0.25 -16.52
N PHE A 46 16.79 -0.94 -16.14
CA PHE A 46 17.37 -2.23 -16.49
C PHE A 46 16.30 -3.14 -17.14
N PRO A 47 15.99 -2.97 -18.44
CA PRO A 47 14.92 -3.71 -19.12
C PRO A 47 15.10 -5.23 -19.11
N ASP A 48 16.34 -5.71 -19.20
CA ASP A 48 16.68 -7.13 -19.22
C ASP A 48 16.88 -7.74 -17.82
N ALA A 49 16.74 -6.93 -16.75
CA ALA A 49 16.92 -7.43 -15.40
C ALA A 49 15.75 -8.29 -14.96
N ARG A 50 16.05 -9.48 -14.44
CA ARG A 50 15.10 -10.27 -13.66
C ARG A 50 14.84 -9.54 -12.35
N ILE A 51 13.59 -9.18 -12.10
CA ILE A 51 13.14 -8.65 -10.80
C ILE A 51 12.43 -9.77 -10.05
N VAL A 52 12.98 -10.11 -8.87
CA VAL A 52 12.38 -11.04 -7.91
C VAL A 52 11.88 -10.25 -6.71
N PHE A 53 10.66 -10.53 -6.27
CA PHE A 53 10.05 -9.87 -5.12
C PHE A 53 9.91 -10.82 -3.94
N LEU A 54 10.26 -10.40 -2.73
CA LEU A 54 9.97 -11.14 -1.49
C LEU A 54 8.79 -10.51 -0.77
N CYS A 55 7.65 -11.20 -0.74
CA CYS A 55 6.42 -10.76 -0.06
C CYS A 55 5.68 -11.89 0.67
N GLU A 56 4.58 -11.56 1.34
CA GLU A 56 3.70 -12.54 1.97
C GLU A 56 3.03 -13.42 0.90
N ALA A 57 2.81 -14.70 1.20
CA ALA A 57 2.31 -15.69 0.24
C ALA A 57 0.98 -15.30 -0.43
N HIS A 58 0.07 -14.66 0.30
CA HIS A 58 -1.21 -14.21 -0.22
C HIS A 58 -1.09 -13.07 -1.25
N PHE A 59 0.08 -12.42 -1.37
CA PHE A 59 0.31 -11.34 -2.34
C PHE A 59 1.03 -11.80 -3.61
N GLU A 60 1.42 -13.07 -3.71
CA GLU A 60 2.18 -13.62 -4.84
C GLU A 60 1.47 -13.42 -6.18
N SER A 61 0.23 -13.90 -6.27
CA SER A 61 -0.57 -13.81 -7.49
C SER A 61 -0.76 -12.36 -7.93
N PHE A 62 -1.00 -11.45 -6.97
CA PHE A 62 -1.15 -10.02 -7.26
C PHE A 62 0.12 -9.41 -7.85
N VAL A 63 1.29 -9.72 -7.28
CA VAL A 63 2.58 -9.19 -7.74
C VAL A 63 2.91 -9.68 -9.16
N VAL A 64 2.66 -10.95 -9.45
CA VAL A 64 2.94 -11.54 -10.78
C VAL A 64 1.92 -11.07 -11.82
N ALA A 65 0.62 -11.16 -11.52
CA ALA A 65 -0.45 -10.86 -12.49
C ALA A 65 -0.37 -9.43 -13.01
N HIS A 66 0.01 -8.47 -12.16
CA HIS A 66 0.14 -7.06 -12.53
C HIS A 66 1.54 -6.68 -13.01
N GLY A 67 2.40 -7.68 -13.22
CA GLY A 67 3.76 -7.48 -13.71
C GLY A 67 4.57 -6.54 -12.80
N ILE A 68 4.37 -6.56 -11.48
CA ILE A 68 5.22 -5.81 -10.54
C ILE A 68 6.61 -6.45 -10.51
N ALA A 69 6.68 -7.78 -10.51
CA ALA A 69 7.90 -8.55 -10.63
C ALA A 69 7.66 -9.79 -11.50
N SER A 70 8.73 -10.26 -12.14
CA SER A 70 8.69 -11.46 -12.98
C SER A 70 8.52 -12.73 -12.15
N GLU A 71 9.10 -12.72 -10.94
CA GLU A 71 9.14 -13.86 -10.05
C GLU A 71 8.96 -13.41 -8.60
N VAL A 72 8.41 -14.29 -7.77
CA VAL A 72 8.15 -14.01 -6.35
C VAL A 72 8.72 -15.15 -5.51
N VAL A 73 9.35 -14.80 -4.39
CA VAL A 73 9.60 -15.73 -3.30
C VAL A 73 8.69 -15.33 -2.15
N THR A 74 7.95 -16.28 -1.61
CA THR A 74 6.96 -16.01 -0.58
C THR A 74 7.43 -16.42 0.81
N PHE A 75 6.87 -15.76 1.82
CA PHE A 75 6.89 -16.23 3.20
C PHE A 75 5.48 -16.22 3.79
N ARG A 76 5.25 -17.05 4.80
CA ARG A 76 3.99 -17.12 5.54
C ARG A 76 4.13 -16.37 6.85
N ARG A 77 3.41 -15.25 6.98
CA ARG A 77 3.49 -14.41 8.18
C ARG A 77 3.07 -15.13 9.45
N ALA A 78 2.11 -16.05 9.37
CA ALA A 78 1.68 -16.87 10.50
C ALA A 78 2.85 -17.65 11.13
N ARG A 79 3.70 -18.28 10.30
CA ARG A 79 4.88 -19.03 10.75
C ARG A 79 5.96 -18.14 11.34
N MET A 80 6.12 -16.93 10.81
CA MET A 80 7.03 -15.93 11.37
C MET A 80 6.60 -15.41 12.75
N ARG A 81 5.31 -15.58 13.11
CA ARG A 81 4.77 -15.29 14.45
C ARG A 81 4.72 -16.52 15.37
N GLY A 82 4.91 -17.72 14.81
CA GLY A 82 4.88 -18.99 15.53
C GLY A 82 6.08 -19.22 16.46
N ASN A 83 6.34 -20.48 16.81
CA ASN A 83 7.46 -20.83 17.71
C ASN A 83 8.84 -20.72 16.99
N PRO A 84 9.97 -20.73 17.73
CA PRO A 84 11.30 -20.56 17.12
C PRO A 84 11.62 -21.55 16.00
N LEU A 85 11.14 -22.79 16.10
CA LEU A 85 11.34 -23.83 15.08
C LEU A 85 10.60 -23.47 13.78
N GLU A 86 9.34 -23.02 13.87
CA GLU A 86 8.55 -22.58 12.72
C GLU A 86 9.19 -21.38 12.03
N ARG A 87 9.66 -20.39 12.81
CA ARG A 87 10.38 -19.22 12.27
C ARG A 87 11.67 -19.64 11.56
N GLY A 88 12.42 -20.57 12.15
CA GLY A 88 13.65 -21.09 11.58
C GLY A 88 13.41 -21.87 10.27
N LYS A 89 12.38 -22.72 10.24
CA LYS A 89 11.96 -23.45 9.03
C LYS A 89 11.53 -22.51 7.91
N GLU A 90 10.75 -21.48 8.24
CA GLU A 90 10.30 -20.48 7.27
C GLU A 90 11.48 -19.66 6.72
N LEU A 91 12.38 -19.19 7.59
CA LEU A 91 13.60 -18.48 7.18
C LEU A 91 14.48 -19.35 6.29
N TYR A 92 14.69 -20.63 6.64
CA TYR A 92 15.45 -21.57 5.84
C TYR A 92 14.83 -21.75 4.44
N ALA A 93 13.50 -21.94 4.37
CA ALA A 93 12.79 -22.11 3.12
C ALA A 93 12.94 -20.87 2.20
N VAL A 94 12.73 -19.66 2.76
CA VAL A 94 12.89 -18.39 2.05
C VAL A 94 14.33 -18.23 1.54
N VAL A 95 15.33 -18.42 2.41
CA VAL A 95 16.75 -18.26 2.02
C VAL A 95 17.16 -19.30 0.97
N ARG A 96 16.72 -20.55 1.12
CA ARG A 96 16.98 -21.61 0.13
C ARG A 96 16.37 -21.28 -1.22
N ALA A 97 15.14 -20.76 -1.26
CA ALA A 97 14.49 -20.33 -2.50
C ALA A 97 15.24 -19.16 -3.15
N LEU A 98 15.56 -18.12 -2.37
CA LEU A 98 16.26 -16.93 -2.87
C LEU A 98 17.67 -17.24 -3.39
N ARG A 99 18.41 -18.16 -2.77
CA ARG A 99 19.77 -18.52 -3.20
C ARG A 99 19.84 -19.16 -4.59
N ARG A 100 18.71 -19.57 -5.18
CA ARG A 100 18.64 -20.08 -6.55
C ARG A 100 18.87 -18.99 -7.62
N PHE A 101 18.66 -17.72 -7.27
CA PHE A 101 18.60 -16.62 -8.24
C PHE A 101 19.91 -15.86 -8.45
N ARG A 102 20.95 -16.09 -7.62
CA ARG A 102 22.25 -15.40 -7.64
C ARG A 102 22.12 -13.89 -7.95
N PHE A 103 21.65 -13.13 -6.98
CA PHE A 103 21.35 -11.71 -7.15
C PHE A 103 22.61 -10.84 -7.27
N ASP A 104 22.56 -9.84 -8.15
CA ASP A 104 23.58 -8.78 -8.25
C ASP A 104 23.26 -7.63 -7.28
N LEU A 105 21.96 -7.38 -7.10
CA LEU A 105 21.40 -6.30 -6.30
C LEU A 105 20.30 -6.82 -5.35
N THR A 106 20.38 -6.46 -4.07
CA THR A 106 19.24 -6.57 -3.15
C THR A 106 18.83 -5.18 -2.66
N ILE A 107 17.53 -4.94 -2.55
CA ILE A 107 16.97 -3.70 -2.02
C ILE A 107 16.00 -4.06 -0.89
N ASP A 108 16.38 -3.80 0.36
CA ASP A 108 15.50 -3.97 1.52
C ASP A 108 14.75 -2.67 1.83
N VAL A 109 13.52 -2.57 1.33
CA VAL A 109 12.60 -1.47 1.63
C VAL A 109 11.74 -1.71 2.89
N THR A 110 11.72 -2.94 3.40
CA THR A 110 10.97 -3.31 4.62
C THR A 110 11.61 -2.69 5.85
N ASP A 111 12.93 -2.81 5.95
CA ASP A 111 13.76 -2.34 7.08
C ASP A 111 13.38 -2.94 8.44
N SER A 112 13.12 -4.25 8.46
CA SER A 112 12.79 -5.00 9.67
C SER A 112 13.95 -5.87 10.13
N LYS A 113 13.94 -6.32 11.38
CA LYS A 113 14.96 -7.26 11.90
C LYS A 113 15.03 -8.54 11.06
N SER A 114 13.88 -9.10 10.66
CA SER A 114 13.82 -10.31 9.84
C SER A 114 14.28 -10.08 8.40
N SER A 115 13.90 -8.96 7.77
CA SER A 115 14.33 -8.66 6.41
C SER A 115 15.84 -8.40 6.33
N ARG A 116 16.44 -7.77 7.34
CA ARG A 116 17.90 -7.61 7.45
C ARG A 116 18.64 -8.94 7.55
N VAL A 117 18.11 -9.90 8.32
CA VAL A 117 18.68 -11.27 8.36
C VAL A 117 18.63 -11.92 6.99
N VAL A 118 17.48 -11.87 6.30
CA VAL A 118 17.36 -12.41 4.94
C VAL A 118 18.36 -11.73 4.01
N SER A 119 18.38 -10.40 3.95
CA SER A 119 19.29 -9.62 3.10
C SER A 119 20.77 -9.97 3.33
N GLY A 120 21.18 -10.19 4.59
CA GLY A 120 22.55 -10.58 4.92
C GLY A 120 22.91 -12.02 4.54
N LEU A 121 21.93 -12.93 4.48
CA LEU A 121 22.11 -14.32 4.08
C LEU A 121 22.08 -14.51 2.55
N ILE A 122 21.65 -13.49 1.81
CA ILE A 122 21.66 -13.44 0.35
C ILE A 122 22.95 -12.76 -0.11
N ASN A 123 23.79 -13.51 -0.81
CA ASN A 123 25.09 -13.02 -1.29
C ASN A 123 24.92 -12.22 -2.59
N ALA A 124 24.52 -10.95 -2.47
CA ALA A 124 24.52 -9.99 -3.58
C ALA A 124 25.68 -9.00 -3.46
N ARG A 125 26.28 -8.62 -4.59
CA ARG A 125 27.40 -7.66 -4.62
C ARG A 125 26.98 -6.29 -4.08
N THR A 126 25.81 -5.82 -4.49
CA THR A 126 25.22 -4.55 -4.04
C THR A 126 24.01 -4.84 -3.18
N ARG A 127 24.00 -4.31 -1.96
CA ARG A 127 22.91 -4.46 -0.99
C ARG A 127 22.51 -3.09 -0.51
N VAL A 128 21.33 -2.65 -0.92
CA VAL A 128 20.75 -1.37 -0.56
C VAL A 128 19.81 -1.56 0.62
N GLY A 129 19.95 -0.70 1.63
CA GLY A 129 19.07 -0.63 2.78
C GLY A 129 19.16 0.73 3.46
N TYR A 130 18.35 0.98 4.48
CA TYR A 130 18.37 2.27 5.16
C TYR A 130 19.51 2.37 6.17
N ASN A 131 20.02 3.59 6.34
CA ASN A 131 21.06 3.87 7.33
C ASN A 131 20.57 3.48 8.74
N PRO A 132 21.32 2.65 9.50
CA PRO A 132 20.98 2.41 10.89
C PRO A 132 21.01 3.69 11.72
N PRO A 133 20.20 3.79 12.80
CA PRO A 133 20.36 4.86 13.78
C PRO A 133 21.76 4.80 14.41
N GLU A 134 22.31 5.95 14.81
CA GLU A 134 23.67 6.18 15.35
C GLU A 134 23.99 5.46 16.70
N ARG A 135 23.26 4.40 17.04
CA ARG A 135 23.38 3.66 18.31
C ARG A 135 24.10 2.33 18.11
N ARG A 136 24.76 1.82 19.16
CA ARG A 136 25.32 0.46 19.18
C ARG A 136 24.22 -0.58 18.90
N LEU A 137 24.30 -1.24 17.74
CA LEU A 137 23.32 -2.23 17.29
C LEU A 137 23.64 -3.62 17.84
N LYS A 138 22.59 -4.38 18.23
CA LYS A 138 22.71 -5.83 18.45
C LYS A 138 22.98 -6.54 17.12
N LEU A 139 23.48 -7.78 17.15
CA LEU A 139 23.85 -8.54 15.94
C LEU A 139 22.71 -8.59 14.89
N LEU A 140 21.47 -8.86 15.33
CA LEU A 140 20.27 -8.90 14.47
C LEU A 140 19.75 -7.53 14.04
N GLU A 141 20.35 -6.45 14.55
CA GLU A 141 20.02 -5.07 14.18
C GLU A 141 21.03 -4.49 13.19
N ARG A 142 22.18 -5.18 12.98
CA ARG A 142 23.18 -4.80 11.98
C ARG A 142 22.55 -4.76 10.60
N GLN A 143 22.82 -3.69 9.88
CA GLN A 143 22.37 -3.51 8.50
C GLN A 143 23.41 -4.16 7.57
N PRO A 144 23.10 -5.24 6.82
CA PRO A 144 24.04 -5.86 5.89
C PRO A 144 24.27 -5.04 4.60
N ALA A 145 23.53 -3.94 4.42
CA ALA A 145 23.67 -3.05 3.28
C ALA A 145 25.08 -2.47 3.19
N ASN A 146 25.58 -2.35 1.96
CA ASN A 146 26.81 -1.62 1.64
C ASN A 146 26.51 -0.32 0.85
N VAL A 147 25.24 -0.09 0.50
CA VAL A 147 24.73 1.17 -0.05
C VAL A 147 23.57 1.64 0.83
N PHE A 148 23.68 2.85 1.37
CA PHE A 148 22.71 3.36 2.35
C PHE A 148 21.76 4.36 1.72
N ALA A 149 20.47 4.03 1.74
CA ALA A 149 19.40 4.93 1.35
C ALA A 149 18.98 5.86 2.49
N LYS A 150 18.57 7.08 2.13
CA LYS A 150 17.94 8.03 3.06
C LYS A 150 16.58 7.47 3.53
N PRO A 151 16.09 7.82 4.73
CA PRO A 151 14.76 7.42 5.18
C PRO A 151 13.63 7.82 4.23
N TYR A 152 13.81 8.94 3.52
CA TYR A 152 12.99 9.40 2.40
C TYR A 152 13.92 10.05 1.37
N GLY A 153 13.66 9.80 0.09
CA GLY A 153 14.46 10.30 -1.02
C GLY A 153 13.77 11.42 -1.81
N PHE A 154 14.51 12.03 -2.74
CA PHE A 154 13.99 13.00 -3.71
C PHE A 154 13.21 14.19 -3.09
N GLY A 155 13.57 14.58 -1.86
CA GLY A 155 12.95 15.70 -1.13
C GLY A 155 11.52 15.44 -0.60
N GLY A 156 10.92 14.29 -0.90
CA GLY A 156 9.56 13.97 -0.47
C GLY A 156 9.50 13.41 0.96
N GLN A 157 8.33 13.55 1.60
CA GLN A 157 8.08 13.00 2.95
C GLN A 157 7.00 11.88 2.95
N HIS A 158 6.42 11.59 1.79
CA HIS A 158 5.45 10.52 1.62
C HIS A 158 6.13 9.14 1.59
N PHE A 159 5.46 8.08 2.05
CA PHE A 159 6.03 6.73 2.08
C PHE A 159 6.42 6.17 0.71
N VAL A 160 5.84 6.67 -0.37
CA VAL A 160 6.31 6.39 -1.74
C VAL A 160 7.78 6.79 -1.92
N TYR A 161 8.18 7.96 -1.38
CA TYR A 161 9.56 8.44 -1.44
C TYR A 161 10.50 7.71 -0.48
N ARG A 162 9.96 7.05 0.55
CA ARG A 162 10.73 6.06 1.32
C ARG A 162 11.08 4.88 0.44
N TYR A 163 10.12 4.34 -0.33
CA TYR A 163 10.35 3.19 -1.20
C TYR A 163 11.14 3.52 -2.47
N LEU A 164 11.14 4.78 -2.91
CA LEU A 164 11.96 5.26 -4.03
C LEU A 164 13.37 5.67 -3.62
N SER A 165 13.64 5.99 -2.34
CA SER A 165 14.97 6.45 -1.90
C SER A 165 16.15 5.52 -2.24
N PRO A 166 16.00 4.19 -2.38
CA PRO A 166 17.04 3.34 -2.92
C PRO A 166 17.55 3.74 -4.31
N LEU A 167 16.69 4.28 -5.18
CA LEU A 167 17.08 4.76 -6.51
C LEU A 167 18.06 5.92 -6.41
N GLU A 168 17.77 6.88 -5.53
CA GLU A 168 18.67 8.03 -5.27
C GLU A 168 20.04 7.56 -4.75
N ALA A 169 20.05 6.54 -3.88
CA ALA A 169 21.30 5.97 -3.36
C ALA A 169 22.12 5.22 -4.40
N LEU A 170 21.46 4.69 -5.43
CA LEU A 170 22.08 4.02 -6.58
C LEU A 170 22.48 4.99 -7.70
N GLY A 171 22.09 6.27 -7.60
CA GLY A 171 22.28 7.25 -8.68
C GLY A 171 21.36 7.01 -9.88
N ILE A 172 20.21 6.36 -9.68
CA ILE A 172 19.22 6.10 -10.73
C ILE A 172 18.21 7.26 -10.77
N ASP A 173 17.96 7.78 -11.96
CA ASP A 173 17.00 8.85 -12.19
C ASP A 173 15.57 8.41 -11.92
N LEU A 174 14.81 9.28 -11.25
CA LEU A 174 13.41 9.02 -10.94
C LEU A 174 12.53 9.37 -12.13
N ARG A 175 12.00 8.34 -12.81
CA ARG A 175 11.12 8.50 -13.98
C ARG A 175 9.64 8.36 -13.64
N VAL A 176 9.31 7.54 -12.63
CA VAL A 176 7.93 7.29 -12.19
C VAL A 176 7.79 7.57 -10.69
N THR A 177 6.90 8.47 -10.32
CA THR A 177 6.65 8.87 -8.92
C THR A 177 5.30 8.39 -8.38
N VAL A 178 4.40 7.99 -9.27
CA VAL A 178 3.02 7.63 -8.97
C VAL A 178 2.81 6.13 -9.22
N PRO A 179 2.27 5.37 -8.24
CA PRO A 179 1.84 4.00 -8.48
C PRO A 179 0.71 3.99 -9.51
N SER A 180 0.85 3.18 -10.54
CA SER A 180 -0.17 2.96 -11.55
C SER A 180 -0.13 1.50 -11.94
N ILE A 181 -1.23 0.80 -11.69
CA ILE A 181 -1.38 -0.63 -11.90
C ILE A 181 -2.66 -0.85 -12.68
N GLN A 182 -2.53 -1.43 -13.87
CA GLN A 182 -3.67 -1.80 -14.71
C GLN A 182 -4.00 -3.27 -14.46
N PRO A 183 -5.27 -3.62 -14.24
CA PRO A 183 -5.67 -5.02 -14.14
C PRO A 183 -5.45 -5.73 -15.50
N PRO A 184 -5.01 -6.99 -15.50
CA PRO A 184 -4.99 -7.80 -16.71
C PRO A 184 -6.38 -7.88 -17.36
N THR A 185 -6.45 -7.99 -18.69
CA THR A 185 -7.72 -8.04 -19.44
C THR A 185 -8.69 -9.09 -18.89
N PHE A 186 -8.20 -10.27 -18.53
CA PHE A 186 -9.01 -11.34 -17.96
C PHE A 186 -9.67 -10.92 -16.62
N GLU A 187 -8.91 -10.26 -15.75
CA GLU A 187 -9.42 -9.78 -14.45
C GLU A 187 -10.40 -8.62 -14.62
N ALA A 188 -10.14 -7.73 -15.59
CA ALA A 188 -11.07 -6.67 -15.96
C ALA A 188 -12.42 -7.23 -16.47
N THR A 189 -12.38 -8.22 -17.38
CA THR A 189 -13.60 -8.89 -17.87
C THR A 189 -14.37 -9.58 -16.74
N LYS A 190 -13.66 -10.27 -15.84
CA LYS A 190 -14.26 -10.94 -14.69
C LYS A 190 -14.91 -9.96 -13.72
N ALA A 191 -14.27 -8.83 -13.45
CA ALA A 191 -14.85 -7.77 -12.62
C ALA A 191 -16.11 -7.18 -13.26
N LEU A 192 -16.09 -6.87 -14.56
CA LEU A 192 -17.27 -6.37 -15.28
C LEU A 192 -18.43 -7.37 -15.26
N ALA A 193 -18.15 -8.66 -15.47
CA ALA A 193 -19.17 -9.70 -15.41
C ALA A 193 -19.78 -9.81 -14.00
N LEU A 194 -18.94 -9.79 -12.96
CA LEU A 194 -19.39 -9.82 -11.56
C LEU A 194 -20.23 -8.59 -11.19
N LEU A 195 -19.83 -7.39 -11.62
CA LEU A 195 -20.62 -6.19 -11.40
C LEU A 195 -21.97 -6.28 -12.14
N GLY A 196 -21.98 -6.82 -13.36
CA GLY A 196 -23.18 -7.05 -14.16
C GLY A 196 -24.17 -8.02 -13.53
N THR A 197 -23.73 -9.03 -12.76
CA THR A 197 -24.67 -9.93 -12.05
C THR A 197 -25.43 -9.25 -10.92
N HIS A 198 -25.01 -8.03 -10.55
CA HIS A 198 -25.65 -7.20 -9.53
C HIS A 198 -26.23 -5.90 -10.12
N ASP A 199 -26.38 -5.82 -11.45
CA ASP A 199 -26.85 -4.63 -12.16
C ASP A 199 -26.02 -3.35 -11.86
N ILE A 200 -24.73 -3.52 -11.55
CA ILE A 200 -23.80 -2.42 -11.33
C ILE A 200 -23.05 -2.08 -12.61
N HIS A 201 -23.24 -0.85 -13.10
CA HIS A 201 -22.53 -0.35 -14.27
C HIS A 201 -21.18 0.28 -13.91
N PRO A 202 -20.18 0.19 -14.80
CA PRO A 202 -18.91 0.92 -14.65
C PRO A 202 -19.12 2.42 -14.44
N ASN A 203 -18.32 3.01 -13.57
CA ASN A 203 -18.36 4.41 -13.18
C ASN A 203 -19.71 4.89 -12.58
N ALA A 204 -20.59 3.97 -12.18
CA ALA A 204 -21.90 4.27 -11.61
C ALA A 204 -22.05 3.80 -10.15
N PHE A 205 -20.94 3.57 -9.44
CA PHE A 205 -20.96 3.15 -8.04
C PHE A 205 -19.80 3.70 -7.22
N VAL A 206 -20.00 3.77 -5.90
CA VAL A 206 -18.96 4.02 -4.90
C VAL A 206 -18.48 2.68 -4.33
N ALA A 207 -17.18 2.42 -4.43
CA ALA A 207 -16.56 1.29 -3.75
C ALA A 207 -16.26 1.66 -2.29
N VAL A 208 -16.84 0.95 -1.34
CA VAL A 208 -16.71 1.23 0.10
C VAL A 208 -15.89 0.15 0.79
N HIS A 209 -14.85 0.55 1.52
CA HIS A 209 -14.03 -0.35 2.33
C HIS A 209 -13.95 0.11 3.79
N ALA A 210 -14.69 -0.58 4.66
CA ALA A 210 -14.76 -0.32 6.09
C ALA A 210 -13.71 -1.07 6.93
N GLY A 211 -12.84 -1.82 6.26
CA GLY A 211 -11.76 -2.58 6.86
C GLY A 211 -10.54 -1.75 7.27
N ALA A 212 -9.72 -2.30 8.17
CA ALA A 212 -8.38 -1.79 8.49
C ALA A 212 -7.59 -2.84 9.27
N SER A 213 -6.25 -2.75 9.26
CA SER A 213 -5.36 -3.68 9.96
C SER A 213 -5.49 -3.67 11.49
N PHE A 214 -6.19 -2.68 12.06
CA PHE A 214 -6.43 -2.53 13.49
C PHE A 214 -7.82 -1.90 13.70
N LYS A 215 -8.58 -2.41 14.68
CA LYS A 215 -9.96 -1.96 14.96
C LYS A 215 -10.07 -0.45 15.24
N GLY A 216 -9.11 0.16 15.93
CA GLY A 216 -9.13 1.61 16.16
C GLY A 216 -8.92 2.48 14.91
N ARG A 217 -8.50 1.87 13.79
CA ARG A 217 -8.44 2.54 12.48
C ARG A 217 -9.68 2.30 11.62
N GLN A 218 -10.66 1.57 12.12
CA GLN A 218 -11.92 1.35 11.44
C GLN A 218 -12.92 2.41 11.90
N TRP A 219 -13.42 3.22 10.97
CA TRP A 219 -14.58 4.07 11.23
C TRP A 219 -15.82 3.20 11.50
N GLN A 220 -16.75 3.71 12.31
CA GLN A 220 -17.83 2.91 12.87
C GLN A 220 -18.79 2.41 11.78
N PRO A 221 -19.24 1.14 11.83
CA PRO A 221 -20.20 0.58 10.87
C PRO A 221 -21.47 1.41 10.72
N GLU A 222 -22.01 1.93 11.82
CA GLU A 222 -23.23 2.74 11.83
C GLU A 222 -23.04 4.06 11.07
N ARG A 223 -21.85 4.66 11.19
CA ARG A 223 -21.50 5.88 10.47
C ARG A 223 -21.23 5.63 8.98
N PHE A 224 -20.67 4.46 8.64
CA PHE A 224 -20.60 4.03 7.25
C PHE A 224 -21.99 3.86 6.64
N ALA A 225 -22.91 3.19 7.33
CA ALA A 225 -24.27 3.01 6.87
C ALA A 225 -24.99 4.35 6.62
N GLU A 226 -24.91 5.28 7.59
CA GLU A 226 -25.48 6.63 7.44
C GLU A 226 -24.86 7.40 6.26
N ALA A 227 -23.54 7.31 6.08
CA ALA A 227 -22.85 7.95 4.96
C ALA A 227 -23.24 7.32 3.61
N ILE A 228 -23.40 6.00 3.56
CA ILE A 228 -23.84 5.28 2.36
C ILE A 228 -25.23 5.74 1.94
N ASP A 229 -26.17 5.81 2.88
CA ASP A 229 -27.54 6.25 2.58
C ASP A 229 -27.58 7.70 2.08
N GLN A 230 -26.85 8.61 2.73
CA GLN A 230 -26.79 10.01 2.28
C GLN A 230 -26.14 10.13 0.89
N VAL A 231 -25.01 9.44 0.64
CA VAL A 231 -24.33 9.49 -0.65
C VAL A 231 -25.20 8.91 -1.76
N ALA A 232 -25.83 7.75 -1.53
CA ALA A 232 -26.68 7.13 -2.53
C ALA A 232 -27.92 7.99 -2.86
N ALA A 233 -28.59 8.54 -1.84
CA ALA A 233 -29.74 9.41 -2.03
C ALA A 233 -29.39 10.70 -2.79
N GLU A 234 -28.23 11.30 -2.53
CA GLU A 234 -27.82 12.57 -3.16
C GLU A 234 -27.23 12.39 -4.57
N THR A 235 -26.60 11.24 -4.86
CA THR A 235 -25.83 11.05 -6.10
C THR A 235 -26.45 10.05 -7.07
N GLY A 236 -27.35 9.19 -6.59
CA GLY A 236 -27.90 8.07 -7.37
C GLY A 236 -26.89 6.97 -7.69
N LEU A 237 -25.67 7.03 -7.15
CA LEU A 237 -24.64 6.01 -7.37
C LEU A 237 -24.98 4.74 -6.60
N GLY A 238 -24.75 3.58 -7.23
CA GLY A 238 -24.77 2.29 -6.54
C GLY A 238 -23.65 2.21 -5.48
N VAL A 239 -23.75 1.23 -4.60
CA VAL A 239 -22.75 1.04 -3.53
C VAL A 239 -22.29 -0.40 -3.49
N VAL A 240 -20.97 -0.58 -3.57
CA VAL A 240 -20.31 -1.89 -3.53
C VAL A 240 -19.40 -1.94 -2.31
N LEU A 241 -19.71 -2.80 -1.35
CA LEU A 241 -18.81 -3.08 -0.22
C LEU A 241 -17.73 -4.06 -0.64
N VAL A 242 -16.48 -3.70 -0.39
CA VAL A 242 -15.31 -4.53 -0.66
C VAL A 242 -14.52 -4.75 0.63
N GLY A 243 -13.83 -5.88 0.71
CA GLY A 243 -13.05 -6.27 1.88
C GLY A 243 -12.62 -7.73 1.85
N GLY A 244 -11.77 -8.10 2.80
CA GLY A 244 -11.33 -9.47 3.01
C GLY A 244 -12.32 -10.30 3.86
N PRO A 245 -12.12 -11.62 3.95
CA PRO A 245 -13.02 -12.51 4.70
C PRO A 245 -13.07 -12.19 6.21
N GLY A 246 -12.03 -11.57 6.77
CA GLY A 246 -11.99 -11.16 8.17
C GLY A 246 -12.86 -9.94 8.50
N GLU A 247 -13.52 -9.34 7.50
CA GLU A 247 -14.29 -8.10 7.63
C GLU A 247 -15.80 -8.34 7.46
N ARG A 248 -16.24 -9.60 7.34
CA ARG A 248 -17.65 -9.99 7.16
C ARG A 248 -18.57 -9.49 8.28
N GLU A 249 -18.12 -9.50 9.53
CA GLU A 249 -18.92 -9.00 10.67
C GLU A 249 -19.17 -7.50 10.54
N THR A 250 -18.13 -6.73 10.19
CA THR A 250 -18.23 -5.29 9.95
C THR A 250 -19.15 -5.00 8.77
N ALA A 251 -19.01 -5.74 7.67
CA ALA A 251 -19.85 -5.60 6.48
C ALA A 251 -21.33 -5.88 6.79
N ALA A 252 -21.62 -6.97 7.50
CA ALA A 252 -22.99 -7.32 7.89
C ALA A 252 -23.65 -6.22 8.73
N ARG A 253 -22.91 -5.59 9.66
CA ARG A 253 -23.43 -4.45 10.45
C ARG A 253 -23.76 -3.26 9.57
N ILE A 254 -22.90 -2.94 8.58
CA ILE A 254 -23.17 -1.86 7.63
C ILE A 254 -24.42 -2.17 6.82
N VAL A 255 -24.49 -3.35 6.20
CA VAL A 255 -25.65 -3.75 5.38
C VAL A 255 -26.94 -3.72 6.21
N SER A 256 -26.91 -4.21 7.45
CA SER A 256 -28.09 -4.18 8.33
C SER A 256 -28.53 -2.78 8.76
N GLY A 257 -27.62 -1.81 8.76
CA GLY A 257 -27.87 -0.43 9.16
C GLY A 257 -28.16 0.52 8.00
N THR A 258 -28.08 0.03 6.76
CA THR A 258 -28.24 0.83 5.54
C THR A 258 -29.63 0.61 4.96
N ALA A 259 -30.34 1.68 4.59
CA ALA A 259 -31.64 1.61 3.92
C ALA A 259 -31.51 1.36 2.40
N THR A 260 -30.43 1.85 1.81
CA THR A 260 -30.08 1.69 0.39
C THR A 260 -29.63 0.26 0.08
N PRO A 261 -29.99 -0.32 -1.08
CA PRO A 261 -29.39 -1.56 -1.56
C PRO A 261 -27.87 -1.46 -1.69
N VAL A 262 -27.16 -2.39 -1.05
CA VAL A 262 -25.69 -2.48 -1.10
C VAL A 262 -25.29 -3.84 -1.64
N VAL A 263 -24.38 -3.84 -2.63
CA VAL A 263 -23.76 -5.06 -3.14
C VAL A 263 -22.59 -5.43 -2.22
N ASP A 264 -22.73 -6.51 -1.46
CA ASP A 264 -21.68 -7.00 -0.56
C ASP A 264 -20.76 -8.02 -1.27
N LEU A 265 -19.53 -7.59 -1.58
CA LEU A 265 -18.48 -8.44 -2.15
C LEU A 265 -17.38 -8.78 -1.12
N VAL A 266 -17.63 -8.59 0.17
CA VAL A 266 -16.63 -8.81 1.22
C VAL A 266 -16.26 -10.29 1.35
N GLY A 267 -14.97 -10.57 1.14
CA GLY A 267 -14.43 -11.92 1.11
C GLY A 267 -14.78 -12.72 -0.15
N ALA A 268 -15.38 -12.10 -1.17
CA ALA A 268 -15.66 -12.72 -2.47
C ALA A 268 -14.58 -12.40 -3.52
N LEU A 269 -13.78 -11.35 -3.29
CA LEU A 269 -12.78 -10.88 -4.25
C LEU A 269 -11.37 -11.39 -3.92
N SER A 270 -10.65 -11.85 -4.94
CA SER A 270 -9.19 -11.91 -4.90
C SER A 270 -8.62 -10.49 -5.01
N LEU A 271 -7.32 -10.29 -4.73
CA LEU A 271 -6.71 -8.96 -4.84
C LEU A 271 -6.67 -8.44 -6.29
N GLU A 272 -6.53 -9.34 -7.25
CA GLU A 272 -6.56 -9.02 -8.68
C GLU A 272 -7.96 -8.56 -9.10
N ASN A 273 -8.98 -9.31 -8.70
CA ASN A 273 -10.37 -8.95 -8.94
C ASN A 273 -10.74 -7.65 -8.21
N LEU A 274 -10.23 -7.44 -6.99
CA LEU A 274 -10.45 -6.20 -6.24
C LEU A 274 -9.89 -4.99 -6.99
N LEU A 275 -8.66 -5.06 -7.50
CA LEU A 275 -8.10 -3.96 -8.28
C LEU A 275 -8.96 -3.66 -9.52
N ALA A 276 -9.40 -4.70 -10.23
CA ALA A 276 -10.27 -4.57 -11.40
C ALA A 276 -11.63 -3.96 -11.06
N VAL A 277 -12.27 -4.36 -9.96
CA VAL A 277 -13.51 -3.74 -9.47
C VAL A 277 -13.28 -2.27 -9.11
N LEU A 278 -12.17 -1.96 -8.43
CA LEU A 278 -11.84 -0.59 -8.04
C LEU A 278 -11.63 0.33 -9.26
N GLU A 279 -10.97 -0.17 -10.32
CA GLU A 279 -10.81 0.56 -11.59
C GLU A 279 -12.16 1.01 -12.19
N GLN A 280 -13.21 0.21 -12.01
CA GLN A 280 -14.54 0.51 -12.52
C GLN A 280 -15.36 1.43 -11.58
N ALA A 281 -14.89 1.73 -10.37
CA ALA A 281 -15.64 2.55 -9.42
C ALA A 281 -15.60 4.05 -9.81
N ARG A 282 -16.70 4.77 -9.57
CA ARG A 282 -16.74 6.23 -9.73
C ARG A 282 -15.86 6.93 -8.70
N LEU A 283 -15.77 6.34 -7.51
CA LEU A 283 -15.09 6.83 -6.33
C LEU A 283 -14.83 5.65 -5.38
N PHE A 284 -13.71 5.70 -4.65
CA PHE A 284 -13.49 4.89 -3.46
C PHE A 284 -13.72 5.71 -2.18
N LEU A 285 -14.44 5.14 -1.22
CA LEU A 285 -14.61 5.67 0.15
C LEU A 285 -14.14 4.61 1.15
N GLY A 286 -13.22 4.95 2.05
CA GLY A 286 -12.84 3.98 3.08
C GLY A 286 -11.74 4.43 4.02
N ASN A 287 -11.45 3.58 4.99
CA ASN A 287 -10.37 3.84 5.94
C ASN A 287 -9.00 3.85 5.25
N GLU A 288 -8.02 4.49 5.91
CA GLU A 288 -6.60 4.34 5.60
C GLU A 288 -6.23 2.84 5.63
N SER A 289 -6.12 2.22 4.45
CA SER A 289 -6.01 0.77 4.29
C SER A 289 -5.34 0.40 2.96
N GLY A 290 -5.04 -0.88 2.77
CA GLY A 290 -4.50 -1.40 1.53
C GLY A 290 -5.36 -1.09 0.29
N PRO A 291 -6.67 -1.38 0.31
CA PRO A 291 -7.58 -1.09 -0.80
C PRO A 291 -7.63 0.39 -1.20
N MET A 292 -7.44 1.33 -0.27
CA MET A 292 -7.33 2.76 -0.58
C MET A 292 -6.15 3.06 -1.53
N HIS A 293 -5.00 2.43 -1.30
CA HIS A 293 -3.85 2.57 -2.18
C HIS A 293 -4.05 1.84 -3.52
N MET A 294 -4.75 0.69 -3.51
CA MET A 294 -5.11 -0.03 -4.73
C MET A 294 -6.03 0.81 -5.62
N ALA A 295 -7.06 1.45 -5.04
CA ALA A 295 -7.96 2.34 -5.74
C ALA A 295 -7.19 3.50 -6.40
N ALA A 296 -6.29 4.14 -5.65
CA ALA A 296 -5.43 5.19 -6.19
C ALA A 296 -4.54 4.69 -7.35
N ALA A 297 -3.96 3.50 -7.22
CA ALA A 297 -3.12 2.91 -8.27
C ALA A 297 -3.91 2.47 -9.51
N ALA A 298 -5.19 2.13 -9.36
CA ALA A 298 -6.12 1.84 -10.45
C ALA A 298 -6.65 3.12 -11.14
N GLY A 299 -6.34 4.32 -10.60
CA GLY A 299 -6.80 5.59 -11.15
C GLY A 299 -8.13 6.08 -10.58
N THR A 300 -8.71 5.36 -9.62
CA THR A 300 -9.97 5.71 -8.97
C THR A 300 -9.80 6.91 -8.03
N PRO A 301 -10.65 7.94 -8.10
CA PRO A 301 -10.67 9.00 -7.09
C PRO A 301 -10.89 8.44 -5.68
N VAL A 302 -10.37 9.11 -4.64
CA VAL A 302 -10.39 8.56 -3.26
C VAL A 302 -10.85 9.58 -2.23
N VAL A 303 -11.82 9.19 -1.39
CA VAL A 303 -12.03 9.76 -0.06
C VAL A 303 -11.49 8.79 0.99
N GLY A 304 -10.38 9.16 1.62
CA GLY A 304 -9.71 8.34 2.63
C GLY A 304 -9.97 8.84 4.05
N LEU A 305 -10.33 7.96 4.97
CA LEU A 305 -10.60 8.27 6.37
C LEU A 305 -9.37 7.95 7.23
N PHE A 306 -8.76 8.99 7.79
CA PHE A 306 -7.52 8.91 8.56
C PHE A 306 -7.74 9.20 10.04
N GLY A 307 -6.95 8.52 10.87
CA GLY A 307 -6.84 8.78 12.30
C GLY A 307 -5.57 9.55 12.64
N LEU A 308 -4.70 8.94 13.46
CA LEU A 308 -3.45 9.55 13.92
C LEU A 308 -2.41 9.69 12.81
N THR A 309 -2.42 8.78 11.83
CA THR A 309 -1.52 8.83 10.68
C THR A 309 -1.75 10.11 9.87
N HIS A 310 -0.69 10.84 9.55
CA HIS A 310 -0.80 12.06 8.76
C HIS A 310 -0.99 11.73 7.26
N PRO A 311 -2.03 12.25 6.58
CA PRO A 311 -2.24 12.01 5.15
C PRO A 311 -1.08 12.41 4.25
N SER A 312 -0.30 13.44 4.59
CA SER A 312 0.92 13.77 3.83
C SER A 312 1.97 12.65 3.77
N ARG A 313 1.86 11.63 4.64
CA ARG A 313 2.74 10.46 4.66
C ARG A 313 2.18 9.23 3.97
N TRP A 314 0.86 9.04 4.02
CA TRP A 314 0.17 7.81 3.60
C TRP A 314 -1.09 8.05 2.76
N GLY A 315 -1.26 9.26 2.25
CA GLY A 315 -2.38 9.62 1.41
C GLY A 315 -2.40 8.84 0.09
N PRO A 316 -3.56 8.82 -0.60
CA PRO A 316 -3.62 8.45 -2.01
C PRO A 316 -2.65 9.31 -2.84
N VAL A 317 -2.02 8.71 -3.85
CA VAL A 317 -1.05 9.39 -4.72
C VAL A 317 -1.52 9.21 -6.17
N GLY A 318 -1.47 10.28 -6.96
CA GLY A 318 -1.72 10.20 -8.41
C GLY A 318 -3.16 10.37 -8.87
N VAL A 319 -4.10 10.52 -7.94
CA VAL A 319 -5.54 10.65 -8.23
C VAL A 319 -6.14 11.83 -7.46
N PRO A 320 -7.25 12.41 -7.94
CA PRO A 320 -8.06 13.31 -7.15
C PRO A 320 -8.44 12.64 -5.83
N SER A 321 -8.08 13.27 -4.70
CA SER A 321 -8.37 12.69 -3.39
C SER A 321 -8.62 13.74 -2.31
N ILE A 322 -9.43 13.35 -1.33
CA ILE A 322 -9.59 14.05 -0.07
C ILE A 322 -9.29 13.07 1.05
N ALA A 323 -8.32 13.42 1.89
CA ALA A 323 -7.97 12.64 3.07
C ALA A 323 -8.51 13.34 4.31
N LEU A 324 -9.59 12.82 4.87
CA LEU A 324 -10.24 13.36 6.03
C LEU A 324 -9.55 12.89 7.31
N ARG A 325 -9.37 13.83 8.23
CA ARG A 325 -8.84 13.56 9.56
C ARG A 325 -9.61 14.41 10.56
N PRO A 326 -9.93 13.90 11.76
CA PRO A 326 -10.54 14.73 12.80
C PRO A 326 -9.61 15.89 13.18
N SER A 327 -10.17 16.91 13.82
CA SER A 327 -9.38 17.97 14.44
C SER A 327 -8.43 17.39 15.50
N MET A 328 -7.18 17.86 15.48
CA MET A 328 -6.09 17.39 16.34
C MET A 328 -5.43 18.57 17.08
N PRO A 329 -4.97 18.39 18.34
CA PRO A 329 -5.02 17.16 19.13
C PRO A 329 -6.47 16.78 19.51
N CYS A 330 -6.79 15.49 19.50
CA CYS A 330 -8.14 15.03 19.81
C CYS A 330 -8.32 14.72 21.30
N ASP A 331 -9.49 14.99 21.87
CA ASP A 331 -9.91 14.36 23.12
C ASP A 331 -10.10 12.85 22.88
N CYS A 332 -9.38 12.02 23.64
CA CYS A 332 -9.38 10.58 23.39
C CYS A 332 -10.76 9.99 23.70
N VAL A 333 -11.43 9.51 22.64
CA VAL A 333 -12.76 8.88 22.72
C VAL A 333 -12.73 7.54 23.45
N ALA A 334 -11.57 6.85 23.45
CA ALA A 334 -11.38 5.57 24.12
C ALA A 334 -10.07 5.58 24.91
N ARG A 335 -10.05 6.19 26.11
CA ARG A 335 -8.81 6.39 26.90
C ARG A 335 -8.06 5.08 27.18
N ASP A 336 -8.78 3.98 27.39
CA ASP A 336 -8.19 2.68 27.71
C ASP A 336 -7.66 1.92 26.49
N LEU A 337 -8.15 2.25 25.28
CA LEU A 337 -7.78 1.60 24.02
C LEU A 337 -6.82 2.45 23.19
N CYS A 338 -6.82 3.77 23.39
CA CYS A 338 -6.14 4.75 22.53
C CYS A 338 -4.81 5.22 23.12
N ARG A 339 -3.70 4.87 22.47
CA ARG A 339 -2.38 5.47 22.73
C ARG A 339 -2.07 6.53 21.68
N ARG A 340 -2.16 7.80 22.07
CA ARG A 340 -1.94 8.98 21.19
C ARG A 340 -0.59 9.01 20.48
N SER A 341 0.43 8.32 20.99
CA SER A 341 1.77 8.26 20.38
C SER A 341 1.96 7.09 19.42
N ASP A 342 1.00 6.17 19.35
CA ASP A 342 1.11 4.93 18.58
C ASP A 342 -0.06 4.80 17.59
N PRO A 343 0.16 5.06 16.29
CA PRO A 343 -0.88 4.92 15.25
C PRO A 343 -1.49 3.52 15.16
N SER A 344 -0.78 2.48 15.60
CA SER A 344 -1.29 1.11 15.63
C SER A 344 -2.25 0.83 16.80
N LYS A 345 -2.42 1.81 17.70
CA LYS A 345 -3.26 1.74 18.91
C LYS A 345 -4.05 3.04 19.10
N ALA A 346 -4.30 3.80 18.04
CA ALA A 346 -5.07 5.04 18.11
C ALA A 346 -6.47 4.86 17.52
N CYS A 347 -7.46 5.50 18.15
CA CYS A 347 -8.87 5.44 17.73
C CYS A 347 -9.39 6.78 17.16
N CYS A 348 -8.50 7.66 16.71
CA CYS A 348 -8.86 9.05 16.35
C CYS A 348 -9.93 9.13 15.24
N VAL A 349 -9.90 8.20 14.28
CA VAL A 349 -10.86 8.17 13.15
C VAL A 349 -12.31 8.10 13.63
N TRP A 350 -12.56 7.57 14.83
CA TRP A 350 -13.90 7.48 15.43
C TRP A 350 -14.56 8.83 15.70
N ARG A 351 -13.80 9.94 15.64
CA ARG A 351 -14.31 11.32 15.75
C ARG A 351 -14.75 11.93 14.43
N LEU A 352 -14.53 11.26 13.30
CA LEU A 352 -15.01 11.78 12.02
C LEU A 352 -16.53 11.68 11.98
N GLU A 353 -17.20 12.82 11.93
CA GLU A 353 -18.65 12.88 11.76
C GLU A 353 -19.03 12.56 10.30
N VAL A 354 -20.27 12.09 10.10
CA VAL A 354 -20.77 11.64 8.80
C VAL A 354 -20.80 12.79 7.78
N LYS A 355 -21.30 13.96 8.21
CA LYS A 355 -21.45 15.12 7.32
C LYS A 355 -20.14 15.50 6.58
N PRO A 356 -18.99 15.72 7.25
CA PRO A 356 -17.73 15.96 6.55
C PRO A 356 -17.31 14.88 5.55
N VAL A 357 -17.67 13.61 5.80
CA VAL A 357 -17.40 12.49 4.88
C VAL A 357 -18.25 12.60 3.62
N VAL A 358 -19.54 12.83 3.77
CA VAL A 358 -20.47 13.03 2.64
C VAL A 358 -20.11 14.29 1.86
N ASP A 359 -19.76 15.39 2.53
CA ASP A 359 -19.29 16.63 1.90
C ASP A 359 -18.03 16.38 1.05
N ALA A 360 -17.07 15.59 1.54
CA ALA A 360 -15.87 15.24 0.78
C ALA A 360 -16.15 14.35 -0.44
N VAL A 361 -17.12 13.42 -0.32
CA VAL A 361 -17.58 12.60 -1.45
C VAL A 361 -18.15 13.50 -2.55
N ARG A 362 -19.07 14.41 -2.20
CA ARG A 362 -19.64 15.40 -3.12
C ARG A 362 -18.56 16.24 -3.80
N GLU A 363 -17.62 16.75 -3.00
CA GLU A 363 -16.55 17.60 -3.51
C GLU A 363 -15.66 16.86 -4.52
N ILE A 364 -15.29 15.60 -4.26
CA ILE A 364 -14.51 14.82 -5.23
C ILE A 364 -15.30 14.53 -6.49
N LEU A 365 -16.58 14.16 -6.38
CA LEU A 365 -17.43 13.91 -7.55
C LEU A 365 -17.49 15.16 -8.43
N ALA A 366 -17.82 16.32 -7.85
CA ALA A 366 -17.86 17.59 -8.56
C ALA A 366 -16.53 17.95 -9.24
N ARG A 367 -15.39 17.79 -8.54
CA ARG A 367 -14.05 18.05 -9.12
C ARG A 367 -13.73 17.16 -10.32
N THR A 368 -14.28 15.95 -10.35
CA THR A 368 -13.97 14.95 -11.39
C THR A 368 -14.93 15.00 -12.57
N ASP A 369 -16.17 15.46 -12.38
CA ASP A 369 -17.11 15.71 -13.48
C ASP A 369 -16.66 16.92 -14.33
N LEU A 370 -16.28 18.03 -13.68
CA LEU A 370 -15.73 19.21 -14.36
C LEU A 370 -14.48 18.90 -15.20
N LYS A 371 -13.71 17.88 -14.83
CA LYS A 371 -12.52 17.45 -15.57
C LYS A 371 -12.89 16.62 -16.80
N LYS A 372 -13.98 15.85 -16.76
CA LYS A 372 -14.50 15.13 -17.94
C LYS A 372 -14.99 16.11 -19.01
N GLU A 373 -15.73 17.14 -18.60
CA GLU A 373 -16.28 18.16 -19.52
C GLU A 373 -15.22 19.01 -20.23
N ARG A 374 -14.01 19.13 -19.68
CA ARG A 374 -12.89 19.89 -20.30
C ARG A 374 -12.03 19.07 -21.26
N VAL A 375 -12.21 17.75 -21.30
CA VAL A 375 -11.43 16.82 -22.13
C VAL A 375 -12.22 16.37 -23.36
N VAL A 376 -13.54 16.54 -23.34
CA VAL A 376 -14.44 16.48 -24.50
C VAL A 376 -14.44 17.83 -25.20
#